data_AF-A0A923SV68-F1
#
_entry.id   AF-A0A923SV68-F1
#
_cell.length_a   1.000
_cell.length_b   1.000
_cell.length_c   1.000
_cell.angle_alpha   90.00
_cell.angle_beta   90.00
_cell.angle_gamma   90.00
#
_symmetry.space_group_name_H-M   'P 1'
#
loop_
_entity.id
_entity.type
_entity.pdbx_description
1 polymer ?
#
loop_
_entity_poly.entity_id
_entity_poly.type
_entity_poly.pdbx_seq_one_letter_code
_entity_poly.pdbx_strand_id
1 'polypeptide(L)'
;MKKALNLFGMYFLFFISGTIAIAIIYSFYINIQNYVAGSEIKFFSNVDMVNSLFTALYYMIILICPLVSYYRIRHPGGIWQFIFYVLICLITWVVLLPCLYFAEDFCYKRLPHQTKEVTLSKNYFRQLDNKIYYLIDDFNISEADSKTEETTAVIIDTDENGKVKYKNIKNDKLLDLIKKAAPYNELLVKETFSYDGIHLPVDVKAIIKAGRKNLKSGITYFAAFLSIGFIISSLYSLTSFFSWKLLNAVLLFFMTVIILVVNSLYYLSFFNKIIVRISDNGFFALLSKFTNDPFIFIVNCAFMLLFIIVGLVRFFVSLHRKNAI
;
A
#
# COMPACT_ATOMS: atom_id res chain seq x y z
N MET A 1 0.05 -26.23 25.01
CA MET A 1 -0.77 -26.28 23.78
C MET A 1 -1.86 -25.22 23.74
N LYS A 2 -2.72 -25.04 24.75
CA LYS A 2 -3.82 -24.04 24.76
C LYS A 2 -3.41 -22.63 24.32
N LYS A 3 -2.29 -22.09 24.83
CA LYS A 3 -1.76 -20.77 24.41
C LYS A 3 -1.35 -20.70 22.93
N ALA A 4 -0.86 -21.80 22.37
CA ALA A 4 -0.47 -21.87 20.95
C ALA A 4 -1.71 -21.96 20.05
N LEU A 5 -2.72 -22.74 20.45
CA LEU A 5 -4.02 -22.79 19.77
C LEU A 5 -4.70 -21.41 19.77
N ASN A 6 -4.65 -20.70 20.90
CA ASN A 6 -5.16 -19.34 20.98
C ASN A 6 -4.42 -18.38 20.04
N LEU A 7 -3.09 -18.51 19.89
CA LEU A 7 -2.33 -17.70 18.92
C LEU A 7 -2.79 -17.97 17.49
N PHE A 8 -3.02 -19.24 17.14
CA PHE A 8 -3.55 -19.62 15.83
C PHE A 8 -4.96 -19.06 15.60
N GLY A 9 -5.86 -19.14 16.59
CA GLY A 9 -7.18 -18.52 16.51
C GLY A 9 -7.12 -16.99 16.36
N MET A 10 -6.23 -16.33 17.11
CA MET A 10 -6.03 -14.88 17.02
C MET A 10 -5.44 -14.45 15.67
N TYR A 11 -4.61 -15.29 15.03
CA TYR A 11 -4.15 -15.04 13.67
C TYR A 11 -5.34 -14.92 12.71
N PHE A 12 -6.28 -15.87 12.70
CA PHE A 12 -7.45 -15.77 11.84
C PHE A 12 -8.35 -14.59 12.20
N LEU A 13 -8.55 -14.34 13.49
CA LEU A 13 -9.34 -13.21 13.95
C LEU A 13 -8.77 -11.90 13.43
N PHE A 14 -7.47 -11.64 13.63
CA PHE A 14 -6.81 -10.44 13.13
C PHE A 14 -6.80 -10.37 11.60
N PHE A 15 -6.52 -11.49 10.93
CA PHE A 15 -6.46 -11.52 9.48
C PHE A 15 -7.82 -11.20 8.85
N ILE A 16 -8.90 -11.84 9.30
CA ILE A 16 -10.25 -11.64 8.76
C ILE A 16 -10.77 -10.25 9.14
N SER A 17 -10.74 -9.88 10.42
CA SER A 17 -11.27 -8.58 10.87
C SER A 17 -10.48 -7.41 10.27
N GLY A 18 -9.15 -7.52 10.20
CA GLY A 18 -8.31 -6.51 9.57
C GLY A 18 -8.54 -6.39 8.06
N THR A 19 -8.73 -7.52 7.36
CA THR A 19 -9.06 -7.50 5.92
C THR A 19 -10.39 -6.80 5.67
N ILE A 20 -11.42 -7.11 6.47
CA ILE A 20 -12.74 -6.46 6.37
C ILE A 20 -12.62 -4.95 6.63
N ALA A 21 -11.93 -4.56 7.71
CA ALA A 21 -11.76 -3.16 8.07
C ALA A 21 -11.03 -2.37 6.96
N ILE A 22 -9.90 -2.89 6.46
CA ILE A 22 -9.13 -2.22 5.40
C ILE A 22 -9.93 -2.19 4.08
N ALA A 23 -10.65 -3.27 3.74
CA ALA A 23 -11.46 -3.30 2.52
C ALA A 23 -12.58 -2.25 2.56
N ILE A 24 -13.25 -2.09 3.71
CA ILE A 24 -14.27 -1.06 3.89
C ILE A 24 -13.66 0.33 3.75
N ILE A 25 -12.57 0.61 4.47
CA ILE A 25 -11.89 1.92 4.41
C ILE A 25 -11.43 2.24 2.98
N TYR A 26 -10.84 1.27 2.29
CA TYR A 26 -10.37 1.46 0.92
C TYR A 26 -11.52 1.58 -0.09
N SER A 27 -12.65 0.90 0.13
CA SER A 27 -13.85 1.08 -0.68
C SER A 27 -14.44 2.48 -0.52
N PHE A 28 -14.44 3.04 0.70
CA PHE A 28 -14.81 4.45 0.91
C PHE A 28 -13.85 5.39 0.21
N TYR A 29 -12.54 5.12 0.29
CA TYR A 29 -11.53 5.90 -0.43
C TYR A 29 -11.79 5.93 -1.94
N ILE A 30 -12.00 4.77 -2.59
CA ILE A 30 -12.33 4.70 -4.02
C ILE A 30 -13.63 5.44 -4.33
N ASN A 31 -14.67 5.28 -3.51
CA ASN A 31 -15.95 5.95 -3.72
C ASN A 31 -15.83 7.48 -3.65
N ILE A 32 -15.04 8.00 -2.70
CA ILE A 32 -14.77 9.44 -2.59
C ILE A 32 -13.98 9.91 -3.82
N GLN A 33 -12.97 9.17 -4.26
CA GLN A 33 -12.21 9.51 -5.47
C GLN A 33 -13.11 9.55 -6.71
N ASN A 34 -13.94 8.52 -6.88
CA ASN A 34 -14.88 8.41 -8.00
C ASN A 34 -15.94 9.53 -7.95
N TYR A 35 -16.46 9.84 -6.76
CA TYR A 35 -17.42 10.93 -6.57
C TYR A 35 -16.87 12.28 -6.99
N VAL A 36 -15.62 12.58 -6.60
CA VAL A 36 -15.01 13.85 -6.98
C VAL A 36 -14.56 13.85 -8.44
N ALA A 37 -14.23 12.70 -9.02
CA ALA A 37 -14.07 12.54 -10.47
C ALA A 37 -15.40 12.67 -11.26
N GLY A 38 -16.48 13.05 -10.57
CA GLY A 38 -17.78 13.31 -11.17
C GLY A 38 -18.61 12.05 -11.39
N SER A 39 -18.28 10.90 -10.81
CA SER A 39 -19.20 9.75 -10.83
C SER A 39 -20.24 9.87 -9.71
N GLU A 40 -21.37 9.19 -9.86
CA GLU A 40 -22.28 8.99 -8.74
C GLU A 40 -21.62 8.10 -7.66
N ILE A 41 -21.97 8.32 -6.39
CA ILE A 41 -21.53 7.45 -5.30
C ILE A 41 -22.22 6.09 -5.47
N LYS A 42 -21.46 5.11 -5.95
CA LYS A 42 -21.91 3.72 -6.09
C LYS A 42 -21.23 2.89 -5.01
N PHE A 43 -21.81 2.92 -3.82
CA PHE A 43 -21.36 2.03 -2.74
C PHE A 43 -21.33 0.58 -3.26
N PHE A 44 -20.18 -0.07 -3.11
CA PHE A 44 -19.99 -1.50 -3.42
C PHE A 44 -20.19 -1.91 -4.90
N SER A 45 -19.61 -1.16 -5.85
CA SER A 45 -19.46 -1.70 -7.22
C SER A 45 -18.63 -3.00 -7.19
N ASN A 46 -19.00 -4.00 -8.00
CA ASN A 46 -18.32 -5.30 -8.00
C ASN A 46 -16.81 -5.18 -8.28
N VAL A 47 -16.41 -4.24 -9.15
CA VAL A 47 -15.00 -4.03 -9.51
C VAL A 47 -14.25 -3.36 -8.35
N ASP A 48 -14.81 -2.30 -7.77
CA ASP A 48 -14.19 -1.59 -6.66
C ASP A 48 -14.09 -2.47 -5.41
N MET A 49 -15.09 -3.32 -5.19
CA MET A 49 -15.08 -4.28 -4.09
C MET A 49 -13.97 -5.31 -4.26
N VAL A 50 -13.78 -5.86 -5.46
CA VAL A 50 -12.67 -6.79 -5.76
C VAL A 50 -11.30 -6.10 -5.59
N ASN A 51 -11.15 -4.88 -6.11
CA ASN A 51 -9.94 -4.07 -5.93
C ASN A 51 -9.65 -3.82 -4.45
N SER A 52 -10.67 -3.50 -3.67
CA SER A 52 -10.55 -3.25 -2.24
C SER A 52 -10.18 -4.50 -1.45
N LEU A 53 -10.73 -5.66 -1.83
CA LEU A 53 -10.43 -6.93 -1.18
C LEU A 53 -8.97 -7.33 -1.42
N PHE A 54 -8.49 -7.31 -2.67
CA PHE A 54 -7.10 -7.67 -2.97
C PHE A 54 -6.12 -6.71 -2.33
N THR A 55 -6.41 -5.40 -2.38
CA THR A 55 -5.61 -4.40 -1.68
C THR A 55 -5.54 -4.72 -0.19
N ALA A 56 -6.68 -4.90 0.48
CA ALA A 56 -6.74 -5.22 1.91
C ALA A 56 -5.97 -6.50 2.26
N LEU A 57 -6.09 -7.55 1.45
CA LEU A 57 -5.38 -8.80 1.65
C LEU A 57 -3.85 -8.63 1.58
N TYR A 58 -3.33 -7.83 0.64
CA TYR A 58 -1.89 -7.55 0.60
C TYR A 58 -1.39 -6.79 1.83
N TYR A 59 -2.13 -5.76 2.27
CA TYR A 59 -1.79 -5.04 3.49
C TYR A 59 -1.81 -5.99 4.70
N MET A 60 -2.81 -6.86 4.80
CA MET A 60 -2.91 -7.82 5.90
C MET A 60 -1.82 -8.87 5.88
N ILE A 61 -1.39 -9.37 4.72
CA ILE A 61 -0.24 -10.29 4.62
C ILE A 61 1.02 -9.67 5.23
N ILE A 62 1.24 -8.37 5.00
CA ILE A 62 2.40 -7.65 5.53
C ILE A 62 2.25 -7.41 7.05
N LEU A 63 1.06 -7.01 7.50
CA LEU A 63 0.83 -6.57 8.89
C LEU A 63 0.53 -7.71 9.87
N ILE A 64 0.14 -8.89 9.40
CA ILE A 64 -0.30 -9.97 10.29
C ILE A 64 0.82 -10.51 11.18
N CYS A 65 2.04 -10.67 10.66
CA CYS A 65 3.19 -11.16 11.43
C CYS A 65 3.55 -10.22 12.60
N PRO A 66 3.62 -8.88 12.42
CA PRO A 66 3.73 -7.92 13.51
C PRO A 66 2.55 -7.96 14.49
N LEU A 67 1.29 -8.05 14.01
CA LEU A 67 0.12 -8.10 14.89
C LEU A 67 0.10 -9.34 15.80
N VAL A 68 0.47 -10.49 15.26
CA VAL A 68 0.61 -11.73 16.04
C VAL A 68 1.78 -11.63 17.02
N SER A 69 2.88 -10.97 16.62
CA SER A 69 4.01 -10.68 17.52
C SER A 69 3.59 -9.76 18.66
N TYR A 70 2.76 -8.75 18.40
CA TYR A 70 2.19 -7.88 19.42
C TYR A 70 1.32 -8.67 20.41
N TYR A 71 0.47 -9.58 19.94
CA TYR A 71 -0.31 -10.46 20.80
C TYR A 71 0.58 -11.28 21.75
N ARG A 72 1.74 -11.78 21.28
CA ARG A 72 2.71 -12.48 22.14
C ARG A 72 3.25 -11.61 23.27
N ILE A 73 3.49 -10.32 23.05
CA ILE A 73 3.99 -9.41 24.11
C ILE A 73 3.05 -9.44 25.32
N ARG A 74 1.73 -9.48 25.06
CA ARG A 74 0.73 -9.57 26.13
C ARG A 74 0.60 -10.98 26.69
N HIS A 75 0.64 -11.99 25.82
CA HIS A 75 0.43 -13.40 26.14
C HIS A 75 1.68 -14.24 25.83
N PRO A 76 2.70 -14.20 26.71
CA PRO A 76 3.89 -15.02 26.54
C PRO A 76 3.54 -16.51 26.71
N GLY A 77 4.11 -17.32 25.83
CA GLY A 77 4.03 -18.78 25.90
C GLY A 77 5.35 -19.43 25.52
N GLY A 78 5.35 -20.76 25.58
CA GLY A 78 6.55 -21.58 25.41
C GLY A 78 6.86 -21.92 23.96
N ILE A 79 7.74 -22.92 23.78
CA ILE A 79 8.29 -23.36 22.49
C ILE A 79 7.20 -23.66 21.43
N TRP A 80 6.08 -24.25 21.84
CA TRP A 80 4.96 -24.53 20.94
C TRP A 80 4.41 -23.28 20.27
N GLN A 81 4.27 -22.17 20.99
CA GLN A 81 3.77 -20.93 20.40
C GLN A 81 4.73 -20.39 19.33
N PHE A 82 6.04 -20.58 19.52
CA PHE A 82 7.04 -20.23 18.51
C PHE A 82 6.94 -21.13 17.28
N ILE A 83 6.81 -22.45 17.44
CA ILE A 83 6.64 -23.38 16.32
C ILE A 83 5.40 -23.01 15.47
N PHE A 84 4.26 -22.76 16.13
CA PHE A 84 3.04 -22.33 15.43
C PHE A 84 3.22 -20.98 14.74
N TYR A 85 3.95 -20.03 15.36
CA TYR A 85 4.26 -18.76 14.73
C TYR A 85 5.09 -18.92 13.46
N VAL A 86 6.13 -19.76 13.47
CA VAL A 86 6.95 -20.05 12.28
C VAL A 86 6.10 -20.67 11.17
N LEU A 87 5.24 -21.63 11.50
CA LEU A 87 4.31 -22.23 10.54
C LEU A 87 3.37 -21.20 9.92
N ILE A 88 2.79 -20.32 10.74
CA ILE A 88 1.93 -19.22 10.26
C ILE A 88 2.72 -18.33 9.29
N CYS A 89 3.94 -17.92 9.64
CA CYS A 89 4.74 -17.05 8.78
C CYS A 89 5.06 -17.72 7.43
N LEU A 90 5.43 -19.01 7.44
CA LEU A 90 5.65 -19.77 6.22
C LEU A 90 4.39 -19.85 5.36
N ILE A 91 3.23 -20.15 5.97
CA ILE A 91 1.96 -20.21 5.24
C ILE A 91 1.61 -18.84 4.65
N THR A 92 1.75 -17.76 5.43
CA THR A 92 1.41 -16.40 4.97
C THR A 92 2.29 -15.95 3.79
N TRP A 93 3.60 -16.16 3.87
CA TRP A 93 4.54 -15.63 2.87
C TRP A 93 4.80 -16.57 1.70
N VAL A 94 4.92 -17.88 1.96
CA VAL A 94 5.28 -18.88 0.93
C VAL A 94 4.04 -19.40 0.19
N VAL A 95 2.88 -19.46 0.85
CA VAL A 95 1.66 -20.02 0.25
C VAL A 95 0.65 -18.93 -0.08
N LEU A 96 0.23 -18.15 0.91
CA LEU A 96 -0.88 -17.21 0.75
C LEU A 96 -0.55 -16.07 -0.21
N LEU A 97 0.65 -15.48 -0.13
CA LEU A 97 1.07 -14.40 -1.02
C LEU A 97 1.09 -14.80 -2.51
N PRO A 98 1.74 -15.90 -2.95
CA PRO A 98 1.67 -16.29 -4.35
C PRO A 98 0.26 -16.72 -4.77
N CYS A 99 -0.50 -17.42 -3.91
CA CYS A 99 -1.90 -17.73 -4.18
C CYS A 99 -2.73 -16.45 -4.43
N LEU A 100 -2.46 -15.39 -3.66
CA LEU A 100 -3.11 -14.09 -3.84
C LEU A 100 -2.76 -13.47 -5.19
N TYR A 101 -1.51 -13.57 -5.64
CA TYR A 101 -1.13 -13.10 -6.97
C TYR A 101 -1.90 -13.79 -8.09
N PHE A 102 -2.02 -15.12 -8.02
CA PHE A 102 -2.77 -15.92 -9.01
C PHE A 102 -4.28 -15.66 -8.93
N ALA A 103 -4.84 -15.53 -7.73
CA ALA A 103 -6.26 -15.23 -7.54
C ALA A 103 -6.62 -13.85 -8.10
N GLU A 104 -5.79 -12.84 -7.84
CA GLU A 104 -6.00 -11.49 -8.38
C GLU A 104 -5.95 -11.49 -9.92
N ASP A 105 -4.95 -12.15 -10.53
CA ASP A 105 -4.85 -12.27 -11.99
C ASP A 105 -6.05 -13.02 -12.59
N PHE A 106 -6.55 -14.03 -11.90
CA PHE A 106 -7.73 -14.80 -12.32
C PHE A 106 -9.01 -13.96 -12.25
N CYS A 107 -9.20 -13.21 -11.17
CA CYS A 107 -10.35 -12.32 -10.99
C CYS A 107 -10.34 -11.19 -12.04
N TYR A 108 -9.21 -10.52 -12.27
CA TYR A 108 -9.13 -9.45 -13.26
C TYR A 108 -9.37 -9.90 -14.69
N LYS A 109 -8.96 -11.13 -15.06
CA LYS A 109 -9.27 -11.69 -16.39
C LYS A 109 -10.77 -11.94 -16.61
N ARG A 110 -11.52 -12.22 -15.53
CA ARG A 110 -12.95 -12.54 -15.59
C ARG A 110 -13.86 -11.34 -15.32
N LEU A 111 -13.31 -10.29 -14.73
CA LEU A 111 -14.03 -9.03 -14.56
C LEU A 111 -14.32 -8.44 -15.95
N PRO A 112 -15.57 -8.08 -16.25
CA PRO A 112 -15.87 -7.38 -17.49
C PRO A 112 -15.03 -6.11 -17.50
N HIS A 113 -14.21 -5.93 -18.53
CA HIS A 113 -13.57 -4.64 -18.76
C HIS A 113 -14.74 -3.65 -18.87
N GLN A 114 -14.85 -2.73 -17.92
CA GLN A 114 -15.93 -1.75 -17.92
C GLN A 114 -15.69 -0.79 -19.09
N THR A 115 -16.11 -1.20 -20.28
CA THR A 115 -16.41 -0.35 -21.44
C THR A 115 -17.84 0.17 -21.38
N LYS A 116 -18.48 0.14 -20.20
CA LYS A 116 -19.69 0.92 -20.00
C LYS A 116 -19.27 2.37 -19.94
N GLU A 117 -19.74 3.15 -20.91
CA GLU A 117 -19.70 4.61 -20.88
C GLU A 117 -20.08 5.06 -19.47
N VAL A 118 -19.08 5.52 -18.72
CA VAL A 118 -19.32 6.09 -17.41
C VAL A 118 -20.05 7.39 -17.69
N THR A 119 -21.34 7.42 -17.37
CA THR A 119 -22.09 8.67 -17.31
C THR A 119 -21.41 9.54 -16.27
N LEU A 120 -20.51 10.39 -16.76
CA LEU A 120 -19.90 11.46 -15.97
C LEU A 120 -21.04 12.39 -15.55
N SER A 121 -20.99 12.88 -14.31
CA SER A 121 -22.02 13.75 -13.78
C SER A 121 -22.21 14.92 -14.74
N LYS A 122 -23.47 15.30 -14.94
CA LYS A 122 -23.88 16.38 -15.86
C LYS A 122 -23.17 17.72 -15.56
N ASN A 123 -22.53 17.84 -14.40
CA ASN A 123 -21.87 19.04 -13.92
C ASN A 123 -20.32 18.95 -13.92
N TYR A 124 -19.73 17.77 -14.17
CA TYR A 124 -18.28 17.63 -14.38
C TYR A 124 -17.86 18.32 -15.69
N PHE A 125 -18.65 18.12 -16.73
CA PHE A 125 -18.59 18.88 -17.97
C PHE A 125 -19.51 20.09 -17.86
N ARG A 126 -18.94 21.29 -17.80
CA ARG A 126 -19.73 22.49 -17.54
C ARG A 126 -20.44 22.89 -18.84
N GLN A 127 -21.76 22.77 -18.89
CA GLN A 127 -22.54 23.19 -20.06
C GLN A 127 -22.99 24.66 -19.96
N LEU A 128 -22.50 25.47 -20.89
CA LEU A 128 -22.86 26.89 -21.03
C LEU A 128 -23.00 27.20 -22.53
N ASP A 129 -24.09 27.84 -22.95
CA ASP A 129 -24.32 28.27 -24.35
C ASP A 129 -24.05 27.17 -25.41
N ASN A 130 -24.65 25.98 -25.26
CA ASN A 130 -24.44 24.82 -26.17
C ASN A 130 -22.97 24.40 -26.36
N LYS A 131 -22.16 24.62 -25.32
CA LYS A 131 -20.76 24.20 -25.27
C LYS A 131 -20.47 23.48 -23.97
N ILE A 132 -19.71 22.40 -24.07
CA ILE A 132 -19.14 21.69 -22.93
C ILE A 132 -17.75 22.25 -22.67
N TYR A 133 -17.53 22.70 -21.44
CA TYR A 133 -16.26 23.24 -20.97
C TYR A 133 -15.59 22.24 -20.01
N TYR A 134 -14.29 22.01 -20.22
CA TYR A 134 -13.40 21.27 -19.33
C TYR A 134 -12.17 22.14 -19.04
N LEU A 135 -11.93 22.48 -17.78
CA LEU A 135 -10.77 23.29 -17.39
C LEU A 135 -9.53 22.39 -17.30
N ILE A 136 -8.39 22.87 -17.79
CA ILE A 136 -7.13 22.11 -17.83
C ILE A 136 -6.24 22.44 -16.64
N ASP A 137 -6.30 23.69 -16.17
CA ASP A 137 -5.44 24.23 -15.11
C ASP A 137 -6.25 24.57 -13.85
N ASP A 138 -5.65 24.42 -12.67
CA ASP A 138 -6.28 24.80 -11.40
C ASP A 138 -6.53 26.31 -11.37
N PHE A 139 -7.71 26.70 -10.90
CA PHE A 139 -8.02 28.10 -10.66
C PHE A 139 -8.47 28.31 -9.24
N ASN A 140 -7.72 29.15 -8.52
CA ASN A 140 -8.00 29.50 -7.15
C ASN A 140 -8.59 30.90 -7.13
N ILE A 141 -9.92 31.01 -7.27
CA ILE A 141 -10.59 32.29 -7.02
C ILE A 141 -10.66 32.47 -5.51
N SER A 142 -9.55 32.89 -4.90
CA SER A 142 -9.68 33.65 -3.67
C SER A 142 -10.42 34.93 -4.05
N GLU A 143 -11.51 35.25 -3.38
CA GLU A 143 -12.35 36.43 -3.65
C GLU A 143 -11.58 37.77 -3.56
N ALA A 144 -10.28 37.74 -3.22
CA ALA A 144 -9.43 38.90 -3.00
C ALA A 144 -8.57 39.32 -4.21
N ASP A 145 -8.17 38.43 -5.12
CA ASP A 145 -7.24 38.77 -6.22
C ASP A 145 -7.93 38.74 -7.59
N SER A 146 -8.82 39.71 -7.78
CA SER A 146 -9.63 39.95 -8.98
C SER A 146 -8.87 40.64 -10.11
N LYS A 147 -7.63 40.25 -10.42
CA LYS A 147 -6.90 40.80 -11.58
C LYS A 147 -6.18 39.71 -12.39
N THR A 148 -6.83 39.36 -13.49
CA THR A 148 -6.26 38.72 -14.69
C THR A 148 -5.63 37.35 -14.50
N GLU A 149 -6.40 36.40 -13.98
CA GLU A 149 -6.11 35.00 -14.23
C GLU A 149 -6.96 34.55 -15.45
N GLU A 150 -6.30 34.10 -16.53
CA GLU A 150 -6.92 33.38 -17.65
C GLU A 150 -6.67 31.87 -17.49
N THR A 151 -7.71 31.03 -17.55
CA THR A 151 -7.55 29.55 -17.49
C THR A 151 -7.66 28.96 -18.89
N THR A 152 -6.80 27.99 -19.20
CA THR A 152 -6.96 27.18 -20.41
C THR A 152 -8.11 26.20 -20.23
N ALA A 153 -9.07 26.22 -21.17
CA ALA A 153 -10.17 25.27 -21.19
C ALA A 153 -10.28 24.56 -22.53
N VAL A 154 -10.68 23.30 -22.48
CA VAL A 154 -11.17 22.54 -23.63
C VAL A 154 -12.67 22.83 -23.79
N ILE A 155 -13.05 23.32 -24.96
CA ILE A 155 -14.43 23.63 -25.32
C ILE A 155 -14.87 22.66 -26.42
N ILE A 156 -16.00 21.99 -26.20
CA ILE A 156 -16.62 21.08 -27.16
C ILE A 156 -17.97 21.68 -27.55
N ASP A 157 -18.14 22.04 -28.83
CA ASP A 157 -19.43 22.50 -29.38
C ASP A 157 -20.41 21.31 -29.48
N THR A 158 -21.61 21.43 -28.89
CA THR A 158 -22.64 20.38 -28.97
C THR A 158 -23.42 20.39 -30.27
N ASP A 159 -23.32 21.45 -31.06
CA ASP A 159 -24.36 21.73 -32.05
C ASP A 159 -24.15 21.14 -33.45
N GLU A 160 -22.92 20.75 -33.90
CA GLU A 160 -22.87 20.05 -35.21
C GLU A 160 -21.58 19.33 -35.66
N ASN A 161 -20.52 19.17 -34.85
CA ASN A 161 -19.37 18.33 -35.27
C ASN A 161 -18.42 17.90 -34.13
N GLY A 162 -18.79 18.11 -32.86
CA GLY A 162 -17.93 17.75 -31.72
C GLY A 162 -16.53 18.39 -31.77
N LYS A 163 -16.37 19.53 -32.45
CA LYS A 163 -15.06 20.17 -32.64
C LYS A 163 -14.52 20.61 -31.28
N VAL A 164 -13.37 20.05 -30.92
CA VAL A 164 -12.64 20.36 -29.69
C VAL A 164 -11.75 21.59 -29.94
N LYS A 165 -11.90 22.64 -29.14
CA LYS A 165 -11.06 23.85 -29.20
C LYS A 165 -10.45 24.13 -27.83
N TYR A 166 -9.15 24.40 -27.82
CA TYR A 166 -8.44 24.94 -26.66
C TYR A 166 -8.58 26.46 -26.66
N LYS A 167 -9.10 27.04 -25.59
CA LYS A 167 -9.26 28.50 -25.47
C LYS A 167 -9.10 28.96 -24.02
N ASN A 168 -8.45 30.10 -23.85
CA ASN A 168 -8.41 30.81 -22.58
C ASN A 168 -9.78 31.41 -22.25
N ILE A 169 -10.28 31.13 -21.05
CA ILE A 169 -11.53 31.69 -20.53
C ILE A 169 -11.19 32.84 -19.59
N LYS A 170 -11.92 33.95 -19.77
CA LYS A 170 -11.83 35.14 -18.91
C LYS A 170 -12.78 35.06 -17.72
N ASN A 171 -12.46 35.81 -16.68
CA ASN A 171 -13.08 35.78 -15.35
C ASN A 171 -14.63 35.81 -15.35
N ASP A 172 -15.26 36.61 -16.22
CA ASP A 172 -16.74 36.74 -16.24
C ASP A 172 -17.45 35.43 -16.59
N LYS A 173 -16.97 34.72 -17.61
CA LYS A 173 -17.53 33.40 -17.98
C LYS A 173 -17.10 32.31 -17.00
N LEU A 174 -15.94 32.48 -16.38
CA LEU A 174 -15.40 31.55 -15.39
C LEU A 174 -16.31 31.49 -14.14
N LEU A 175 -16.79 32.64 -13.68
CA LEU A 175 -17.64 32.75 -12.48
C LEU A 175 -19.00 32.05 -12.65
N ASP A 176 -19.61 32.16 -13.83
CA ASP A 176 -20.86 31.48 -14.16
C ASP A 176 -20.69 29.97 -14.30
N LEU A 177 -19.55 29.55 -14.87
CA LEU A 177 -19.17 28.13 -14.94
C LEU A 177 -18.95 27.53 -13.54
N ILE A 178 -18.40 28.30 -12.60
CA ILE A 178 -18.17 27.86 -11.20
C ILE A 178 -19.48 27.75 -10.42
N LYS A 179 -20.39 28.72 -10.57
CA LYS A 179 -21.73 28.65 -9.94
C LYS A 179 -22.52 27.42 -10.41
N LYS A 180 -22.40 27.05 -11.69
CA LYS A 180 -23.01 25.83 -12.24
C LYS A 180 -22.30 24.54 -11.82
N ALA A 181 -21.03 24.63 -11.41
CA ALA A 181 -20.25 23.49 -10.96
C ALA A 181 -20.54 23.10 -9.50
N ALA A 182 -21.11 23.97 -8.67
CA ALA A 182 -21.47 23.64 -7.28
C ALA A 182 -22.40 22.41 -7.22
N PRO A 183 -22.09 21.38 -6.41
CA PRO A 183 -21.09 21.34 -5.32
C PRO A 183 -19.69 20.79 -5.68
N TYR A 184 -19.39 20.52 -6.95
CA TYR A 184 -18.15 19.89 -7.39
C TYR A 184 -17.01 20.92 -7.48
N ASN A 185 -16.06 20.87 -6.55
CA ASN A 185 -14.91 21.77 -6.52
C ASN A 185 -13.62 20.96 -6.76
N GLU A 186 -13.00 21.12 -7.93
CA GLU A 186 -11.78 20.40 -8.35
C GLU A 186 -10.60 20.64 -7.38
N LEU A 187 -10.59 21.78 -6.69
CA LEU A 187 -9.58 22.16 -5.70
C LEU A 187 -9.50 21.16 -4.53
N LEU A 188 -10.64 20.59 -4.10
CA LEU A 188 -10.68 19.65 -2.98
C LEU A 188 -9.97 18.34 -3.30
N VAL A 189 -9.96 17.86 -4.55
CA VAL A 189 -9.25 16.61 -4.88
C VAL A 189 -7.76 16.83 -5.07
N LYS A 190 -7.34 17.94 -5.65
CA LYS A 190 -5.92 18.20 -5.80
C LYS A 190 -5.29 18.55 -4.46
N GLU A 191 -5.92 19.33 -3.60
CA GLU A 191 -5.33 19.63 -2.27
C GLU A 191 -5.47 18.46 -1.27
N THR A 192 -6.56 17.68 -1.32
CA THR A 192 -6.74 16.52 -0.40
C THR A 192 -5.99 15.28 -0.87
N PHE A 193 -5.79 15.10 -2.18
CA PHE A 193 -5.23 13.88 -2.77
C PHE A 193 -4.14 14.11 -3.82
N SER A 194 -3.56 15.32 -3.97
CA SER A 194 -2.32 15.48 -4.74
C SER A 194 -1.32 14.47 -4.19
N TYR A 195 -1.03 13.47 -5.01
CA TYR A 195 -0.05 12.42 -4.75
C TYR A 195 1.34 13.01 -4.46
N ASP A 196 1.54 14.28 -4.83
CA ASP A 196 2.75 15.07 -4.61
C ASP A 196 2.89 15.62 -3.17
N GLY A 197 1.83 15.66 -2.37
CA GLY A 197 1.85 16.27 -1.02
C GLY A 197 1.91 15.27 0.15
N ILE A 198 1.26 14.11 0.02
CA ILE A 198 1.24 13.08 1.07
C ILE A 198 2.06 11.89 0.60
N HIS A 199 3.38 12.04 0.66
CA HIS A 199 4.29 10.89 0.58
C HIS A 199 4.09 10.04 1.84
N LEU A 200 3.16 9.09 1.79
CA LEU A 200 3.15 7.99 2.75
C LEU A 200 4.55 7.37 2.72
N PRO A 201 5.27 7.31 3.85
CA PRO A 201 6.65 6.85 3.86
C PRO A 201 6.78 5.36 3.46
N VAL A 202 5.65 4.64 3.40
CA VAL A 202 5.56 3.25 2.99
C VAL A 202 4.71 3.12 1.73
N ASP A 203 5.34 2.78 0.60
CA ASP A 203 4.65 2.38 -0.63
C ASP A 203 4.52 0.85 -0.71
N VAL A 204 3.39 0.35 -0.20
CA VAL A 204 3.06 -1.09 -0.24
C VAL A 204 2.85 -1.58 -1.68
N LYS A 205 2.36 -0.73 -2.60
CA LYS A 205 2.15 -1.12 -4.00
C LYS A 205 3.48 -1.42 -4.70
N ALA A 206 4.53 -0.65 -4.40
CA ALA A 206 5.87 -0.91 -4.91
C ALA A 206 6.40 -2.29 -4.47
N ILE A 207 6.22 -2.65 -3.20
CA ILE A 207 6.60 -3.97 -2.65
C ILE A 207 5.84 -5.11 -3.34
N ILE A 208 4.52 -4.99 -3.49
CA ILE A 208 3.67 -5.98 -4.17
C ILE A 208 4.11 -6.16 -5.64
N LYS A 209 4.36 -5.05 -6.34
CA LYS A 209 4.83 -5.07 -7.73
C LYS A 209 6.19 -5.76 -7.87
N ALA A 210 7.11 -5.49 -6.95
CA ALA A 210 8.41 -6.16 -6.90
C ALA A 210 8.26 -7.67 -6.64
N GLY A 211 7.38 -8.07 -5.72
CA GLY A 211 7.10 -9.48 -5.44
C GLY A 211 6.52 -10.22 -6.65
N ARG A 212 5.56 -9.59 -7.36
CA ARG A 212 5.02 -10.11 -8.63
C ARG A 212 6.09 -10.25 -9.71
N LYS A 213 6.95 -9.25 -9.87
CA LYS A 213 8.06 -9.29 -10.84
C LYS A 213 8.99 -10.45 -10.53
N ASN A 214 9.42 -10.59 -9.28
CA ASN A 214 10.31 -11.66 -8.85
C ASN A 214 9.67 -13.04 -9.03
N LEU A 215 8.37 -13.21 -8.74
CA LEU A 215 7.66 -14.47 -9.00
C LEU A 215 7.62 -14.83 -10.49
N LYS A 216 7.39 -13.85 -11.37
CA LYS A 216 7.42 -14.05 -12.83
C LYS A 216 8.82 -14.37 -13.36
N SER A 217 9.88 -13.85 -12.73
CA SER A 217 11.28 -14.14 -13.08
C SER A 217 11.71 -15.56 -12.69
N GLY A 218 11.06 -16.18 -11.71
CA GLY A 218 11.29 -17.57 -11.31
C GLY A 218 11.22 -17.78 -9.80
N ILE A 219 11.15 -19.05 -9.39
CA ILE A 219 10.99 -19.44 -7.98
C ILE A 219 12.21 -19.02 -7.13
N THR A 220 13.43 -19.08 -7.68
CA THR A 220 14.65 -18.64 -6.99
C THR A 220 14.63 -17.15 -6.68
N TYR A 221 14.27 -16.33 -7.66
CA TYR A 221 14.09 -14.88 -7.51
C TYR A 221 12.99 -14.55 -6.49
N PHE A 222 11.89 -15.30 -6.52
CA PHE A 222 10.83 -15.16 -5.53
C PHE A 222 11.29 -15.54 -4.11
N ALA A 223 12.03 -16.62 -3.95
CA ALA A 223 12.57 -17.04 -2.67
C ALA A 223 13.51 -15.97 -2.07
N ALA A 224 14.29 -15.27 -2.91
CA ALA A 224 15.08 -14.13 -2.46
C ALA A 224 14.19 -12.93 -2.05
N PHE A 225 13.13 -12.65 -2.79
CA PHE A 225 12.15 -11.62 -2.42
C PHE A 225 11.50 -11.89 -1.05
N LEU A 226 11.27 -13.16 -0.68
CA LEU A 226 10.72 -13.54 0.63
C LEU A 226 11.59 -13.11 1.83
N SER A 227 12.82 -12.64 1.62
CA SER A 227 13.64 -12.01 2.65
C SER A 227 12.92 -10.89 3.41
N ILE A 228 12.05 -10.11 2.75
CA ILE A 228 11.20 -9.10 3.42
C ILE A 228 10.23 -9.73 4.42
N GLY A 229 9.63 -10.87 4.06
CA GLY A 229 8.73 -11.60 4.93
C GLY A 229 9.46 -12.20 6.12
N PHE A 230 10.67 -12.71 5.91
CA PHE A 230 11.48 -13.28 6.97
C PHE A 230 12.02 -12.23 7.95
N ILE A 231 12.47 -11.06 7.49
CA ILE A 231 12.86 -9.97 8.41
C ILE A 231 11.67 -9.49 9.25
N ILE A 232 10.48 -9.30 8.64
CA ILE A 232 9.25 -8.96 9.37
C ILE A 232 8.90 -10.04 10.40
N SER A 233 9.01 -11.31 10.02
CA SER A 233 8.72 -12.44 10.92
C SER A 233 9.74 -12.54 12.06
N SER A 234 10.99 -12.17 11.82
CA SER A 234 12.05 -12.21 12.84
C SER A 234 11.87 -11.17 13.95
N LEU A 235 11.00 -10.16 13.75
CA LEU A 235 10.59 -9.22 14.82
C LEU A 235 9.97 -9.93 16.03
N TYR A 236 9.47 -11.15 15.85
CA TYR A 236 9.05 -12.02 16.95
C TYR A 236 10.13 -12.14 18.04
N SER A 237 11.41 -12.13 17.67
CA SER A 237 12.55 -12.19 18.59
C SER A 237 12.64 -10.98 19.52
N LEU A 238 12.11 -9.83 19.12
CA LEU A 238 12.13 -8.58 19.88
C LEU A 238 10.93 -8.41 20.84
N THR A 239 9.94 -9.31 20.78
CA THR A 239 8.70 -9.21 21.60
C THR A 239 8.93 -9.29 23.11
N SER A 240 10.08 -9.83 23.50
CA SER A 240 10.60 -9.71 24.85
C SER A 240 11.96 -9.06 24.71
N PHE A 241 12.12 -7.76 24.49
CA PHE A 241 13.44 -7.09 24.52
C PHE A 241 13.61 -6.19 25.76
N PHE A 242 12.51 -5.76 26.34
CA PHE A 242 12.43 -5.02 27.58
C PHE A 242 11.56 -5.77 28.59
N SER A 243 11.73 -5.48 29.88
CA SER A 243 10.81 -5.96 30.91
C SER A 243 9.42 -5.31 30.76
N TRP A 244 9.39 -4.08 30.25
CA TRP A 244 8.18 -3.31 30.02
C TRP A 244 7.50 -3.70 28.70
N LYS A 245 6.26 -4.20 28.81
CA LYS A 245 5.46 -4.62 27.65
C LYS A 245 5.19 -3.47 26.67
N LEU A 246 4.96 -2.26 27.17
CA LEU A 246 4.72 -1.08 26.33
C LEU A 246 5.95 -0.77 25.46
N LEU A 247 7.15 -0.82 26.04
CA LEU A 247 8.38 -0.53 25.32
C LEU A 247 8.66 -1.59 24.23
N ASN A 248 8.32 -2.86 24.48
CA ASN A 248 8.37 -3.90 23.46
C ASN A 248 7.39 -3.64 22.30
N ALA A 249 6.18 -3.16 22.61
CA ALA A 249 5.18 -2.85 21.60
C ALA A 249 5.61 -1.66 20.72
N VAL A 250 6.16 -0.62 21.35
CA VAL A 250 6.72 0.55 20.66
C VAL A 250 7.91 0.16 19.79
N LEU A 251 8.84 -0.66 20.31
CA LEU A 251 9.96 -1.19 19.53
C LEU A 251 9.48 -1.99 18.32
N LEU A 252 8.50 -2.88 18.51
CA LEU A 252 7.91 -3.68 17.44
C LEU A 252 7.28 -2.80 16.35
N PHE A 253 6.54 -1.77 16.75
CA PHE A 253 5.93 -0.81 15.83
C PHE A 253 6.99 -0.06 15.02
N PHE A 254 7.97 0.56 15.68
CA PHE A 254 9.03 1.31 14.98
C PHE A 254 9.86 0.43 14.05
N MET A 255 10.23 -0.78 14.49
CA MET A 255 10.98 -1.69 13.64
C MET A 255 10.16 -2.16 12.44
N THR A 256 8.85 -2.38 12.60
CA THR A 256 7.96 -2.71 11.48
C THR A 256 7.93 -1.56 10.48
N VAL A 257 7.74 -0.31 10.95
CA VAL A 257 7.73 0.87 10.08
C VAL A 257 9.07 1.03 9.37
N ILE A 258 10.20 0.94 10.07
CA ILE A 258 11.54 1.07 9.47
C ILE A 258 11.75 0.02 8.37
N ILE A 259 11.41 -1.25 8.62
CA ILE A 259 11.56 -2.31 7.61
C ILE A 259 10.73 -1.98 6.37
N LEU A 260 9.48 -1.56 6.56
CA LEU A 260 8.58 -1.22 5.47
C LEU A 260 9.07 -0.01 4.68
N VAL A 261 9.51 1.05 5.36
CA VAL A 261 10.07 2.26 4.74
C VAL A 261 11.32 1.93 3.94
N VAL A 262 12.28 1.19 4.51
CA VAL A 262 13.52 0.81 3.81
C VAL A 262 13.21 -0.01 2.57
N ASN A 263 12.32 -1.00 2.68
CA ASN A 263 11.94 -1.84 1.54
C ASN A 263 11.12 -1.06 0.50
N SER A 264 10.23 -0.15 0.89
CA SER A 264 9.48 0.66 -0.07
C SER A 264 10.34 1.70 -0.77
N LEU A 265 11.22 2.39 -0.03
CA LEU A 265 12.15 3.37 -0.59
C LEU A 265 13.09 2.70 -1.61
N TYR A 266 13.55 1.48 -1.35
CA TYR A 266 14.38 0.74 -2.29
C TYR A 266 13.70 0.54 -3.66
N TYR A 267 12.39 0.35 -3.69
CA TYR A 267 11.64 0.15 -4.94
C TYR A 267 11.17 1.46 -5.61
N LEU A 268 11.49 2.63 -5.05
CA LEU A 268 11.21 3.91 -5.69
C LEU A 268 12.18 4.20 -6.83
N SER A 269 11.66 4.82 -7.89
CA SER A 269 12.43 5.20 -9.09
C SER A 269 13.64 6.09 -8.79
N PHE A 270 13.57 6.89 -7.73
CA PHE A 270 14.65 7.77 -7.27
C PHE A 270 15.96 7.01 -6.99
N PHE A 271 15.88 5.81 -6.39
CA PHE A 271 17.06 5.04 -6.00
C PHE A 271 17.61 4.11 -7.09
N ASN A 272 16.91 3.97 -8.22
CA ASN A 272 17.30 3.04 -9.29
C ASN A 272 18.75 3.25 -9.78
N LYS A 273 19.20 4.50 -9.96
CA LYS A 273 20.57 4.79 -10.41
C LYS A 273 21.63 4.29 -9.42
N ILE A 274 21.36 4.40 -8.13
CA ILE A 274 22.26 3.95 -7.06
C ILE A 274 22.26 2.42 -7.02
N ILE A 275 21.08 1.81 -7.11
CA ILE A 275 20.91 0.36 -7.07
C ILE A 275 21.66 -0.31 -8.22
N VAL A 276 21.52 0.20 -9.46
CA VAL A 276 22.22 -0.35 -10.63
C VAL A 276 23.74 -0.29 -10.44
N ARG A 277 24.27 0.86 -9.99
CA ARG A 277 25.71 0.99 -9.72
C ARG A 277 26.19 0.02 -8.64
N ILE A 278 25.39 -0.25 -7.61
CA ILE A 278 25.72 -1.22 -6.56
C ILE A 278 25.65 -2.66 -7.11
N SER A 279 24.66 -2.97 -7.95
CA SER A 279 24.51 -4.31 -8.54
C SER A 279 25.63 -4.69 -9.50
N ASP A 280 26.29 -3.69 -10.11
CA ASP A 280 27.39 -3.91 -11.04
C ASP A 280 28.74 -4.20 -10.33
N ASN A 281 28.81 -4.05 -9.01
CA ASN A 281 29.99 -4.45 -8.23
C ASN A 281 30.10 -5.99 -8.17
N GLY A 282 31.29 -6.54 -8.43
CA GLY A 282 31.51 -7.97 -8.66
C GLY A 282 30.84 -8.96 -7.69
N PHE A 283 30.76 -8.65 -6.39
CA PHE A 283 30.03 -9.47 -5.41
C PHE A 283 28.51 -9.47 -5.65
N PHE A 284 27.91 -8.30 -5.86
CA PHE A 284 26.47 -8.16 -6.16
C PHE A 284 26.13 -8.66 -7.56
N ALA A 285 27.05 -8.55 -8.52
CA ALA A 285 26.90 -9.10 -9.87
C ALA A 285 26.90 -10.63 -9.89
N LEU A 286 27.58 -11.29 -8.95
CA LEU A 286 27.47 -12.74 -8.78
C LEU A 286 26.10 -13.12 -8.19
N LEU A 287 25.66 -12.35 -7.19
CA LEU A 287 24.37 -12.56 -6.52
C LEU A 287 23.17 -12.28 -7.43
N SER A 288 23.31 -11.38 -8.41
CA SER A 288 22.24 -11.03 -9.35
C SER A 288 21.79 -12.21 -10.23
N LYS A 289 22.59 -13.28 -10.31
CA LYS A 289 22.21 -14.56 -10.94
C LYS A 289 21.08 -15.29 -10.20
N PHE A 290 20.90 -15.00 -8.91
CA PHE A 290 19.94 -15.69 -8.04
C PHE A 290 18.81 -14.76 -7.54
N THR A 291 18.98 -13.45 -7.63
CA THR A 291 18.01 -12.44 -7.18
C THR A 291 18.05 -11.21 -8.06
N ASN A 292 16.90 -10.61 -8.36
CA ASN A 292 16.85 -9.35 -9.10
C ASN A 292 17.30 -8.17 -8.23
N ASP A 293 17.25 -8.34 -6.90
CA ASP A 293 17.43 -7.28 -5.92
C ASP A 293 18.47 -7.72 -4.86
N PRO A 294 19.76 -7.86 -5.23
CA PRO A 294 20.76 -8.47 -4.36
C PRO A 294 21.09 -7.63 -3.11
N PHE A 295 21.06 -6.30 -3.24
CA PHE A 295 21.35 -5.40 -2.13
C PHE A 295 20.31 -5.49 -1.02
N ILE A 296 19.03 -5.29 -1.35
CA ILE A 296 17.95 -5.34 -0.35
C ILE A 296 17.81 -6.74 0.26
N PHE A 297 18.08 -7.79 -0.53
CA PHE A 297 18.13 -9.17 -0.02
C PHE A 297 19.18 -9.34 1.09
N ILE A 298 20.41 -8.85 0.86
CA ILE A 298 21.48 -8.92 1.86
C ILE A 298 21.14 -8.09 3.11
N VAL A 299 20.63 -6.87 2.92
CA VAL A 299 20.21 -6.00 4.03
C VAL A 299 19.14 -6.71 4.87
N ASN A 300 18.10 -7.25 4.24
CA ASN A 300 17.03 -7.97 4.94
C ASN A 300 17.56 -9.20 5.69
N CYS A 301 18.42 -10.01 5.06
CA CYS A 301 19.04 -11.17 5.68
C CYS A 301 19.94 -10.80 6.87
N ALA A 302 20.73 -9.73 6.76
CA ALA A 302 21.61 -9.27 7.82
C ALA A 302 20.83 -8.83 9.07
N PHE A 303 19.78 -8.02 8.89
CA PHE A 303 18.92 -7.59 10.01
C PHE A 303 18.08 -8.74 10.58
N MET A 304 17.60 -9.66 9.75
CA MET A 304 16.93 -10.87 10.20
C MET A 304 17.83 -11.68 11.13
N LEU A 305 19.08 -11.93 10.72
CA LEU A 305 20.07 -12.64 11.55
C LEU A 305 20.35 -11.89 12.85
N LEU A 306 20.51 -10.56 12.79
CA LEU A 306 20.69 -9.72 13.97
C LEU A 306 19.53 -9.88 14.96
N PHE A 307 18.28 -9.82 14.50
CA PHE A 307 17.11 -9.99 15.38
C PHE A 307 17.03 -11.38 15.99
N ILE A 308 17.36 -12.43 15.23
CA ILE A 308 17.41 -13.81 15.73
C ILE A 308 18.50 -13.94 16.81
N ILE A 309 19.71 -13.43 16.55
CA ILE A 309 20.83 -13.46 17.52
C ILE A 309 20.43 -12.74 18.81
N VAL A 310 19.85 -11.54 18.70
CA VAL A 310 19.37 -10.77 19.86
C VAL A 310 18.33 -11.57 20.66
N GLY A 311 17.38 -12.22 19.98
CA GLY A 311 16.39 -13.09 20.62
C GLY A 311 17.01 -14.29 21.34
N LEU A 312 17.98 -14.95 20.72
CA LEU A 312 18.70 -16.09 21.28
C LEU A 312 19.52 -15.71 22.50
N VAL A 313 20.32 -14.63 22.42
CA VAL A 313 21.13 -14.12 23.54
C VAL A 313 20.23 -13.87 24.74
N ARG A 314 19.09 -13.20 24.55
CA ARG A 314 18.17 -12.95 25.65
C ARG A 314 17.55 -14.24 26.21
N PHE A 315 17.21 -15.19 25.34
CA PHE A 315 16.69 -16.48 25.78
C PHE A 315 17.69 -17.19 26.71
N PHE A 316 18.97 -17.24 26.34
CA PHE A 316 20.04 -17.82 27.15
C PHE A 316 20.27 -17.04 28.45
N VAL A 317 20.31 -15.70 28.41
CA VAL A 317 20.43 -14.87 29.63
C VAL A 317 19.27 -15.12 30.60
N SER A 318 18.04 -15.24 30.09
CA SER A 318 16.88 -15.56 30.91
C SER A 318 16.92 -16.97 31.49
N LEU A 319 17.52 -17.93 30.79
CA LEU A 319 17.68 -19.30 31.26
C LEU A 319 18.73 -19.37 32.37
N HIS A 320 19.88 -18.71 32.17
CA HIS A 320 20.96 -18.66 33.15
C HIS A 320 20.50 -18.00 34.46
N ARG A 321 19.76 -16.88 34.38
CA ARG A 321 19.20 -16.21 35.57
C ARG A 321 18.21 -17.08 36.36
N LYS A 322 17.51 -18.01 35.71
CA LYS A 322 16.60 -18.96 36.38
C LYS A 322 17.33 -20.11 37.06
N ASN A 323 18.50 -20.49 36.58
CA ASN A 323 19.30 -21.57 37.15
C ASN A 323 20.25 -21.09 38.26
N ALA A 324 20.44 -19.77 38.39
CA ALA A 324 21.27 -19.14 39.42
C ALA A 324 20.48 -18.75 40.70
N ILE A 325 19.16 -18.95 40.70
CA ILE A 325 18.24 -18.80 41.84
C ILE A 325 17.73 -20.20 42.16
#